data_AF-A0A2B8A4H2-F1
#
_entry.id   AF-A0A2B8A4H2-F1
#
_cell.length_a   1.000
_cell.length_b   1.000
_cell.length_c   1.000
_cell.angle_alpha   90.00
_cell.angle_beta   90.00
_cell.angle_gamma   90.00
#
_symmetry.space_group_name_H-M   'P 1'
#
loop_
_entity.id
_entity.type
_entity.pdbx_description
1 polymer ?
#
loop_
_entity_poly.entity_id
_entity_poly.type
_entity_poly.pdbx_seq_one_letter_code
_entity_poly.pdbx_strand_id
1 'polypeptide(L)'
;MIKNTHKNIANNLLAGLNIFILFLLAAESYVTIPQWLQPIGRMHALVLHFPIVILILAMLMEFFRFRTEFAKEKFYAEFTSALLLVGALLSAVTVIMGLFLSHEPGYEGGTLQLHKWFGVSITFISSFICLFRDSVRYGAKTAMAGAVAVVCGLMVTGHYGAVITHGENFILEPVTSKKA
;
A
#
# COMPACT_ATOMS: atom_id res chain seq x y z
N MET A 1 3.43 5.72 -24.53
CA MET A 1 2.11 6.38 -24.69
C MET A 1 1.01 5.36 -24.38
N ILE A 2 0.60 5.24 -23.12
CA ILE A 2 -0.53 4.37 -22.75
C ILE A 2 -1.79 5.06 -23.31
N LYS A 3 -2.47 4.47 -24.30
CA LYS A 3 -3.73 5.04 -24.82
C LYS A 3 -4.70 5.25 -23.66
N ASN A 4 -5.45 6.36 -23.66
CA ASN A 4 -6.40 6.73 -22.59
C ASN A 4 -7.30 5.58 -22.14
N THR A 5 -7.67 4.68 -23.06
CA THR A 5 -8.45 3.46 -22.77
C THR A 5 -7.79 2.55 -21.74
N HIS A 6 -6.49 2.26 -21.83
CA HIS A 6 -5.80 1.38 -20.89
C HIS A 6 -5.67 2.00 -19.49
N LYS A 7 -5.41 3.32 -19.43
CA LYS A 7 -5.39 4.06 -18.15
C LYS A 7 -6.77 4.01 -17.48
N ASN A 8 -7.85 4.17 -18.24
CA ASN A 8 -9.21 4.09 -17.73
C ASN A 8 -9.57 2.69 -17.22
N ILE A 9 -9.21 1.65 -17.96
CA ILE A 9 -9.43 0.25 -17.51
C ILE A 9 -8.69 -0.01 -16.19
N ALA A 10 -7.43 0.40 -16.09
CA ALA A 10 -6.63 0.21 -14.88
C ALA A 10 -7.18 1.01 -13.68
N ASN A 11 -7.67 2.23 -13.90
CA ASN A 11 -8.35 3.02 -12.86
C ASN A 11 -9.65 2.36 -12.39
N ASN A 12 -10.45 1.83 -13.33
CA ASN A 12 -11.68 1.10 -12.99
C ASN A 12 -11.38 -0.19 -12.22
N LEU A 13 -10.33 -0.90 -12.61
CA LEU A 13 -9.83 -2.06 -11.88
C LEU A 13 -9.42 -1.68 -10.46
N LEU A 14 -8.66 -0.61 -10.29
CA LEU A 14 -8.25 -0.11 -8.97
C LEU A 14 -9.46 0.25 -8.10
N ALA A 15 -10.46 0.91 -8.66
CA ALA A 15 -11.71 1.21 -7.95
C ALA A 15 -12.45 -0.07 -7.55
N GLY A 16 -12.56 -1.05 -8.45
CA GLY A 16 -13.16 -2.36 -8.18
C GLY A 16 -12.44 -3.13 -7.07
N LEU A 17 -11.11 -3.14 -7.07
CA LEU A 17 -10.32 -3.78 -6.00
C LEU A 17 -10.53 -3.08 -4.65
N ASN A 18 -10.60 -1.76 -4.61
CA ASN A 18 -10.89 -1.03 -3.38
C ASN A 18 -12.29 -1.34 -2.83
N ILE A 19 -13.30 -1.43 -3.70
CA ILE A 19 -14.65 -1.86 -3.30
C ILE A 19 -14.62 -3.29 -2.74
N PHE A 20 -13.87 -4.18 -3.39
CA PHE A 20 -13.71 -5.55 -2.91
C PHE A 20 -13.00 -5.62 -1.55
N ILE A 21 -11.97 -4.79 -1.32
CA ILE A 21 -11.33 -4.67 0.00
C ILE A 21 -12.33 -4.20 1.06
N LEU A 22 -13.16 -3.18 0.77
CA LEU A 22 -14.21 -2.73 1.68
C LEU A 22 -15.20 -3.85 2.00
N PHE A 23 -15.60 -4.63 0.99
CA PHE A 23 -16.47 -5.79 1.18
C PHE A 23 -15.83 -6.84 2.09
N LEU A 24 -14.56 -7.20 1.86
CA LEU A 24 -13.84 -8.17 2.70
C LEU A 24 -13.71 -7.69 4.15
N LEU A 25 -13.44 -6.40 4.37
CA LEU A 25 -13.36 -5.81 5.71
C LEU A 25 -14.73 -5.81 6.41
N ALA A 26 -15.81 -5.48 5.70
CA ALA A 26 -17.16 -5.48 6.25
C ALA A 26 -17.69 -6.90 6.54
N ALA A 27 -17.29 -7.87 5.73
CA ALA A 27 -17.70 -9.27 5.86
C ALA A 27 -16.70 -10.14 6.65
N GLU A 28 -15.64 -9.55 7.23
CA GLU A 28 -14.50 -10.27 7.83
C GLU A 28 -14.95 -11.39 8.80
N SER A 29 -15.95 -11.12 9.65
CA SER A 29 -16.48 -12.11 10.61
C SER A 29 -17.20 -13.32 9.99
N TYR A 30 -17.57 -13.24 8.71
CA TYR A 30 -18.30 -14.27 7.97
C TYR A 30 -17.44 -14.95 6.91
N VAL A 31 -16.21 -14.48 6.69
CA VAL A 31 -15.33 -15.01 5.66
C VAL A 31 -14.55 -16.20 6.21
N THR A 32 -14.68 -17.35 5.55
CA THR A 32 -13.83 -18.53 5.79
C THR A 32 -12.98 -18.80 4.56
N ILE A 33 -11.65 -18.81 4.72
CA ILE A 33 -10.72 -19.02 3.61
C ILE A 33 -10.50 -20.52 3.39
N PRO A 34 -10.87 -21.09 2.23
CA PRO A 34 -10.66 -22.50 1.96
C PRO A 34 -9.17 -22.83 1.83
N GLN A 35 -8.79 -24.07 2.17
CA GLN A 35 -7.39 -24.52 2.22
C GLN A 35 -6.62 -24.29 0.91
N TRP A 36 -7.27 -24.47 -0.25
CA TRP A 36 -6.63 -24.25 -1.55
C TRP A 36 -6.33 -22.77 -1.84
N LEU A 37 -6.97 -21.83 -1.14
CA LEU A 37 -6.78 -20.39 -1.30
C LEU A 37 -5.75 -19.81 -0.32
N GLN A 38 -5.44 -20.50 0.78
CA GLN A 38 -4.43 -20.07 1.76
C GLN A 38 -3.05 -19.77 1.16
N PRO A 39 -2.52 -20.54 0.19
CA PRO A 39 -1.25 -20.20 -0.46
C PRO A 39 -1.25 -18.81 -1.10
N ILE A 40 -2.40 -18.35 -1.64
CA ILE A 40 -2.54 -16.99 -2.19
C ILE A 40 -2.43 -15.94 -1.08
N GLY A 41 -2.98 -16.21 0.11
CA GLY A 41 -2.78 -15.36 1.27
C GLY A 41 -1.31 -15.26 1.67
N ARG A 42 -0.62 -16.40 1.77
CA ARG A 42 0.81 -16.48 2.12
C ARG A 42 1.72 -15.76 1.12
N MET A 43 1.32 -15.63 -0.15
CA MET A 43 2.03 -14.83 -1.14
C MET A 43 2.09 -13.33 -0.78
N HIS A 44 1.31 -12.85 0.19
CA HIS A 44 1.42 -11.48 0.73
C HIS A 44 2.88 -11.10 1.01
N ALA A 45 3.63 -11.96 1.71
CA ALA A 45 5.03 -11.74 2.06
C ALA A 45 5.96 -11.60 0.84
N LEU A 46 5.64 -12.30 -0.26
CA LEU A 46 6.38 -12.19 -1.51
C LEU A 46 6.04 -10.88 -2.22
N VAL A 47 4.74 -10.61 -2.40
CA VAL A 47 4.25 -9.52 -3.25
C VAL A 47 4.46 -8.16 -2.61
N LEU A 48 4.47 -8.03 -1.27
CA LEU A 48 4.58 -6.75 -0.57
C LEU A 48 5.82 -5.92 -0.93
N HIS A 49 6.90 -6.55 -1.39
CA HIS A 49 8.14 -5.85 -1.73
C HIS A 49 7.95 -4.89 -2.92
N PHE A 50 7.12 -5.27 -3.89
CA PHE A 50 6.87 -4.48 -5.08
C PHE A 50 6.13 -3.16 -4.78
N PRO A 51 4.93 -3.15 -4.15
CA PRO A 51 4.24 -1.91 -3.84
C PRO A 51 5.04 -1.03 -2.87
N ILE A 52 5.81 -1.58 -1.92
CA ILE A 52 6.63 -0.77 -1.02
C ILE A 52 7.61 0.10 -1.81
N VAL A 53 8.45 -0.52 -2.65
CA VAL A 53 9.49 0.21 -3.39
C VAL A 53 8.88 1.16 -4.43
N ILE A 54 7.85 0.69 -5.15
CA ILE A 54 7.19 1.48 -6.20
C ILE A 54 6.46 2.68 -5.61
N LEU A 55 5.75 2.51 -4.48
CA LEU A 55 5.05 3.62 -3.83
C LEU A 55 6.02 4.61 -3.20
N ILE A 56 7.13 4.17 -2.59
CA ILE A 56 8.15 5.12 -2.09
C ILE A 56 8.68 5.99 -3.23
N LEU A 57 9.03 5.39 -4.37
CA LEU A 57 9.50 6.14 -5.54
C LEU A 57 8.41 7.06 -6.10
N ALA A 58 7.18 6.56 -6.24
CA ALA A 58 6.04 7.34 -6.72
C ALA A 58 5.77 8.55 -5.81
N MET A 59 5.79 8.37 -4.48
CA MET A 59 5.56 9.42 -3.51
C MET A 59 6.70 10.44 -3.49
N LEU A 60 7.95 10.02 -3.65
CA LEU A 60 9.09 10.94 -3.78
C LEU A 60 8.93 11.84 -5.01
N MET A 61 8.50 11.28 -6.13
CA MET A 61 8.21 12.07 -7.32
C MET A 61 6.97 12.96 -7.14
N GLU A 62 5.90 12.42 -6.56
CA GLU A 62 4.67 13.18 -6.34
C GLU A 62 4.91 14.38 -5.39
N PHE A 63 5.80 14.24 -4.42
CA PHE A 63 6.23 15.32 -3.52
C PHE A 63 6.84 16.50 -4.27
N PHE A 64 7.62 16.26 -5.32
CA PHE A 64 8.30 17.30 -6.10
C PHE A 64 7.55 17.72 -7.37
N ARG A 65 6.43 17.08 -7.70
CA ARG A 65 5.65 17.31 -8.93
C ARG A 65 5.37 18.78 -9.25
N PHE A 66 5.12 19.61 -8.23
CA PHE A 66 4.75 21.02 -8.41
C PHE A 66 5.95 21.99 -8.46
N ARG A 67 7.18 21.50 -8.35
CA ARG A 67 8.37 22.34 -8.56
C ARG A 67 8.45 22.77 -10.03
N THR A 68 8.92 23.98 -10.27
CA THR A 68 8.99 24.60 -11.60
C THR A 68 9.74 23.75 -12.63
N GLU A 69 10.75 23.03 -12.18
CA GLU A 69 11.63 22.15 -12.93
C GLU A 69 10.92 20.88 -13.42
N PHE A 70 9.89 20.41 -12.70
CA PHE A 70 9.20 19.15 -13.00
C PHE A 70 7.76 19.35 -13.49
N ALA A 71 7.13 20.48 -13.13
CA ALA A 71 5.71 20.73 -13.42
C ALA A 71 5.39 20.76 -14.91
N LYS A 72 6.37 21.10 -15.76
CA LYS A 72 6.23 21.12 -17.23
C LYS A 72 6.80 19.87 -17.91
N GLU A 73 7.47 19.00 -17.17
CA GLU A 73 8.12 17.81 -17.72
C GLU A 73 7.13 16.67 -17.92
N LYS A 74 6.73 16.47 -19.17
CA LYS A 74 5.73 15.47 -19.56
C LYS A 74 6.13 14.06 -19.13
N PHE A 75 7.40 13.68 -19.33
CA PHE A 75 7.91 12.37 -18.93
C PHE A 75 7.79 12.15 -17.42
N TYR A 76 8.13 13.16 -16.62
CA TYR A 76 7.99 13.10 -15.17
C TYR A 76 6.55 12.83 -14.77
N ALA A 77 5.61 13.63 -15.29
CA ALA A 77 4.19 13.49 -14.97
C ALA A 77 3.60 12.12 -15.38
N GLU A 78 3.95 11.62 -16.57
CA GLU A 78 3.51 10.31 -17.06
C GLU A 78 4.13 9.16 -16.26
N PHE A 79 5.43 9.24 -15.96
CA PHE A 79 6.15 8.21 -15.22
C PHE A 79 5.67 8.12 -13.76
N THR A 80 5.51 9.26 -13.08
CA THR A 80 4.91 9.30 -11.72
C THR A 80 3.50 8.73 -11.73
N SER A 81 2.68 9.07 -12.73
CA SER A 81 1.32 8.53 -12.84
C SER A 81 1.32 7.01 -13.04
N ALA A 82 2.25 6.47 -13.83
CA ALA A 82 2.37 5.04 -14.07
C ALA A 82 2.84 4.29 -12.81
N LEU A 83 3.88 4.79 -12.13
CA LEU A 83 4.37 4.22 -10.88
C LEU A 83 3.29 4.21 -9.80
N LEU A 84 2.57 5.31 -9.64
CA LEU A 84 1.50 5.42 -8.65
C LEU A 84 0.36 4.43 -8.92
N LEU A 85 -0.06 4.29 -10.18
CA LEU A 85 -1.10 3.36 -10.56
C LEU A 85 -0.68 1.89 -10.33
N VAL A 86 0.52 1.52 -10.78
CA VAL A 86 1.06 0.16 -10.58
C VAL A 86 1.25 -0.12 -9.09
N GLY A 87 1.82 0.83 -8.34
CA GLY A 87 2.00 0.72 -6.89
C GLY A 87 0.68 0.57 -6.14
N ALA A 88 -0.35 1.34 -6.51
CA ALA A 88 -1.67 1.25 -5.89
C ALA A 88 -2.37 -0.08 -6.21
N LEU A 89 -2.29 -0.55 -7.46
CA LEU A 89 -2.84 -1.86 -7.86
C LEU A 89 -2.15 -3.02 -7.12
N LEU A 90 -0.82 -3.02 -7.09
CA LEU A 90 -0.07 -4.05 -6.37
C LEU A 90 -0.34 -3.99 -4.86
N SER A 91 -0.45 -2.78 -4.28
CA SER A 91 -0.80 -2.61 -2.88
C SER A 91 -2.19 -3.19 -2.58
N ALA A 92 -3.18 -2.97 -3.45
CA ALA A 92 -4.51 -3.55 -3.30
C ALA A 92 -4.48 -5.08 -3.35
N VAL A 93 -3.73 -5.66 -4.29
CA VAL A 93 -3.54 -7.12 -4.38
C VAL A 93 -2.85 -7.65 -3.10
N THR A 94 -1.79 -6.97 -2.64
CA THR A 94 -1.09 -7.32 -1.40
C THR A 94 -2.01 -7.27 -0.19
N VAL A 95 -2.87 -6.25 -0.06
CA VAL A 95 -3.84 -6.15 1.04
C VAL A 95 -4.86 -7.28 0.97
N ILE A 96 -5.40 -7.61 -0.21
CA ILE A 96 -6.33 -8.75 -0.36
C ILE A 96 -5.66 -10.06 0.09
N MET A 97 -4.43 -10.31 -0.34
CA MET A 97 -3.66 -11.48 0.12
C MET A 97 -3.44 -11.45 1.63
N GLY A 98 -3.11 -10.29 2.20
CA GLY A 98 -2.92 -10.12 3.65
C GLY A 98 -4.20 -10.38 4.45
N LEU A 99 -5.35 -9.94 3.93
CA LEU A 99 -6.67 -10.23 4.53
C LEU A 99 -7.00 -11.73 4.47
N PHE A 100 -6.59 -12.46 3.43
CA PHE A 100 -6.75 -13.92 3.43
C PHE A 100 -5.82 -14.59 4.45
N LEU A 101 -4.57 -14.15 4.54
CA LEU A 101 -3.60 -14.67 5.49
C LEU A 101 -4.02 -14.44 6.95
N SER A 102 -4.66 -13.31 7.26
CA SER A 102 -5.08 -12.98 8.62
C SER A 102 -6.17 -13.89 9.19
N HIS A 103 -6.77 -14.78 8.39
CA HIS A 103 -7.73 -15.80 8.84
C HIS A 103 -7.05 -17.13 9.19
N GLU A 104 -5.75 -17.28 8.94
CA GLU A 104 -5.02 -18.48 9.34
C GLU A 104 -4.74 -18.46 10.86
N PRO A 105 -4.76 -19.62 11.54
CA PRO A 105 -4.41 -19.72 12.96
C PRO A 105 -3.01 -19.14 13.24
N GLY A 106 -2.87 -18.42 14.35
CA GLY A 106 -1.61 -17.79 14.76
C GLY A 106 -1.47 -16.32 14.34
N TYR A 107 -2.39 -15.80 13.52
CA TYR A 107 -2.50 -14.38 13.21
C TYR A 107 -3.62 -13.74 14.05
N GLU A 108 -3.28 -13.34 15.27
CA GLU A 108 -4.22 -12.68 16.19
C GLU A 108 -3.55 -11.53 16.97
N GLY A 109 -4.35 -10.71 17.66
CA GLY A 109 -3.85 -9.69 18.59
C GLY A 109 -3.72 -8.27 18.02
N GLY A 110 -3.33 -7.33 18.88
CA GLY A 110 -3.32 -5.90 18.59
C GLY A 110 -2.33 -5.49 17.49
N THR A 111 -1.14 -6.09 17.47
CA THR A 111 -0.10 -5.80 16.47
C THR A 111 -0.57 -6.14 15.06
N LEU A 112 -1.28 -7.27 14.88
CA LEU A 112 -1.89 -7.63 13.61
C LEU A 112 -2.93 -6.60 13.17
N GLN A 113 -3.78 -6.13 14.08
CA GLN A 113 -4.79 -5.12 13.74
C GLN A 113 -4.13 -3.81 13.30
N LEU A 114 -3.07 -3.38 13.98
CA LEU A 114 -2.29 -2.20 13.59
C LEU A 114 -1.68 -2.39 12.19
N HIS A 115 -0.98 -3.50 11.95
CA HIS A 115 -0.41 -3.82 10.64
C HIS A 115 -1.48 -3.84 9.53
N LYS A 116 -2.61 -4.51 9.77
CA LYS A 116 -3.75 -4.59 8.85
C LYS A 116 -4.28 -3.20 8.48
N TRP A 117 -4.61 -2.39 9.48
CA TRP A 117 -5.23 -1.08 9.24
C TRP A 117 -4.29 -0.06 8.62
N PHE A 118 -3.00 -0.06 8.98
CA PHE A 118 -2.03 0.78 8.29
C PHE A 118 -1.82 0.34 6.84
N GLY A 119 -1.71 -0.97 6.58
CA GLY A 119 -1.62 -1.54 5.22
C GLY A 119 -2.82 -1.13 4.35
N VAL A 120 -4.03 -1.32 4.87
CA VAL A 120 -5.29 -0.90 4.22
C VAL A 120 -5.30 0.61 3.95
N SER A 121 -4.91 1.42 4.94
CA SER A 121 -4.89 2.89 4.81
C SER A 121 -3.95 3.35 3.71
N ILE A 122 -2.76 2.74 3.58
CA ILE A 122 -1.81 3.04 2.49
C ILE A 122 -2.44 2.77 1.12
N THR A 123 -3.12 1.64 0.95
CA THR A 123 -3.80 1.29 -0.32
C THR A 123 -4.86 2.32 -0.67
N PHE A 124 -5.72 2.70 0.29
CA PHE A 124 -6.78 3.69 0.04
C PHE A 124 -6.22 5.08 -0.24
N ILE A 125 -5.24 5.56 0.53
CA ILE A 125 -4.61 6.86 0.31
C ILE A 125 -3.90 6.90 -1.05
N SER A 126 -3.11 5.86 -1.37
CA SER A 126 -2.42 5.79 -2.67
C SER A 126 -3.39 5.72 -3.83
N SER A 127 -4.51 5.00 -3.68
CA SER A 127 -5.59 4.96 -4.67
C SER A 127 -6.27 6.31 -4.84
N PHE A 128 -6.54 7.01 -3.74
CA PHE A 128 -7.13 8.35 -3.77
C PHE A 128 -6.21 9.34 -4.48
N ILE A 129 -4.91 9.36 -4.14
CA ILE A 129 -3.91 10.17 -4.85
C ILE A 129 -3.94 9.79 -6.34
N CYS A 130 -3.89 8.49 -6.69
CA CYS A 130 -3.89 8.04 -8.08
C CYS A 130 -5.09 8.56 -8.89
N LEU A 131 -6.29 8.50 -8.32
CA LEU A 131 -7.54 8.85 -9.00
C LEU A 131 -7.80 10.37 -9.05
N PHE A 132 -7.36 11.13 -8.04
CA PHE A 132 -7.71 12.54 -7.90
C PHE A 132 -6.55 13.51 -8.12
N ARG A 133 -5.34 13.04 -8.43
CA ARG A 133 -4.15 13.90 -8.60
C ARG A 133 -4.23 14.93 -9.73
N ASP A 134 -5.14 14.77 -10.68
CA ASP A 134 -5.37 15.69 -11.80
C ASP A 134 -6.59 16.61 -11.57
N SER A 135 -7.23 16.52 -10.39
CA SER A 135 -8.32 17.40 -9.98
C SER A 135 -7.83 18.81 -9.67
N VAL A 136 -8.67 19.83 -9.95
CA VAL A 136 -8.39 21.23 -9.63
C VAL A 136 -8.10 21.47 -8.14
N ARG A 137 -8.65 20.62 -7.26
CA ARG A 137 -8.44 20.71 -5.80
C ARG A 137 -7.12 20.09 -5.34
N TYR A 138 -6.40 19.39 -6.23
CA TYR A 138 -5.16 18.71 -5.89
C TYR A 138 -3.97 19.63 -6.19
N GLY A 139 -3.34 20.14 -5.14
CA GLY A 139 -2.22 21.07 -5.22
C GLY A 139 -0.96 20.59 -4.50
N ALA A 140 0.04 21.46 -4.41
CA ALA A 140 1.35 21.12 -3.82
C ALA A 140 1.24 20.61 -2.37
N LYS A 141 0.43 21.25 -1.53
CA LYS A 141 0.26 20.85 -0.13
C LYS A 141 -0.39 19.47 -0.01
N THR A 142 -1.39 19.16 -0.83
CA THR A 142 -2.07 17.85 -0.79
C THR A 142 -1.16 16.75 -1.31
N ALA A 143 -0.38 17.01 -2.36
CA ALA A 143 0.62 16.07 -2.86
C ALA A 143 1.71 15.79 -1.82
N MET A 144 2.25 16.84 -1.19
CA MET A 144 3.27 16.73 -0.15
C MET A 144 2.75 15.95 1.07
N ALA A 145 1.55 16.30 1.56
CA ALA A 145 0.95 15.62 2.70
C ALA A 145 0.64 14.15 2.39
N GLY A 146 0.09 13.86 1.20
CA GLY A 146 -0.17 12.49 0.75
C GLY A 146 1.11 11.67 0.64
N ALA A 147 2.17 12.24 0.06
CA ALA A 147 3.47 11.59 -0.06
C ALA A 147 4.08 11.24 1.30
N VAL A 148 4.11 12.19 2.23
CA VAL A 148 4.62 11.96 3.59
C VAL A 148 3.76 10.92 4.32
N ALA A 149 2.43 11.01 4.23
CA ALA A 149 1.53 10.07 4.88
C ALA A 149 1.74 8.62 4.39
N VAL A 150 1.87 8.41 3.08
CA VAL A 150 2.11 7.08 2.52
C VAL A 150 3.49 6.55 2.92
N VAL A 151 4.55 7.35 2.83
CA VAL A 151 5.92 6.91 3.18
C VAL A 151 6.02 6.59 4.67
N CYS A 152 5.53 7.45 5.56
CA CYS A 152 5.52 7.17 7.00
C CYS A 152 4.63 5.97 7.33
N GLY A 153 3.47 5.86 6.67
CA GLY A 153 2.59 4.70 6.80
C GLY A 153 3.28 3.39 6.43
N LEU A 154 4.03 3.37 5.32
CA LEU A 154 4.82 2.20 4.88
C LEU A 154 5.87 1.80 5.92
N MET A 155 6.57 2.78 6.52
CA MET A 155 7.53 2.51 7.60
C MET A 155 6.85 1.89 8.83
N VAL A 156 5.72 2.44 9.25
CA VAL A 156 4.94 1.93 10.40
C VAL A 156 4.38 0.53 10.12
N THR A 157 3.82 0.32 8.93
CA THR A 157 3.31 -1.00 8.50
C THR A 157 4.44 -2.04 8.45
N GLY A 158 5.60 -1.66 7.91
CA GLY A 158 6.79 -2.51 7.85
C GLY A 158 7.33 -2.84 9.24
N HIS A 159 7.33 -1.88 10.17
CA HIS A 159 7.69 -2.12 11.57
C HIS A 159 6.77 -3.18 12.19
N TYR A 160 5.45 -3.01 12.13
CA TYR A 160 4.53 -4.00 12.69
C TYR A 160 4.59 -5.35 11.96
N GLY A 161 4.87 -5.35 10.65
CA GLY A 161 5.12 -6.57 9.89
C GLY A 161 6.32 -7.34 10.43
N ALA A 162 7.42 -6.64 10.72
CA ALA A 162 8.61 -7.24 11.34
C ALA A 162 8.34 -7.76 12.75
N VAL A 163 7.53 -7.04 13.56
CA VAL A 163 7.14 -7.52 14.90
C VAL A 163 6.34 -8.83 14.80
N ILE A 164 5.45 -8.96 13.82
CA ILE A 164 4.66 -10.20 13.61
C ILE A 164 5.56 -11.39 13.25
N THR A 165 6.58 -11.20 12.40
CA THR A 165 7.40 -12.31 11.89
C THR A 165 8.66 -12.60 12.69
N HIS A 166 9.21 -11.60 13.37
CA HIS A 166 10.49 -11.69 14.07
C HIS A 166 10.40 -11.42 15.58
N GLY A 167 9.21 -11.05 16.08
CA GLY A 167 9.01 -10.72 17.48
C GLY A 167 9.30 -9.26 17.83
N GLU A 168 8.91 -8.87 19.04
CA GLU A 168 9.15 -7.53 19.54
C GLU A 168 10.65 -7.26 19.69
N ASN A 169 11.01 -5.99 19.55
CA ASN A 169 12.38 -5.50 19.74
C ASN A 169 13.43 -6.11 18.78
N PHE A 170 13.07 -6.92 17.79
CA PHE A 170 14.00 -7.61 16.88
C PHE A 170 15.16 -6.75 16.33
N ILE A 171 14.88 -5.51 15.92
CA ILE A 171 15.90 -4.60 15.36
C ILE A 171 16.94 -4.18 16.41
N LEU A 172 16.50 -3.95 17.65
CA LEU A 172 17.35 -3.41 18.72
C LEU A 172 17.79 -4.48 19.72
N GLU A 173 17.23 -5.69 19.64
CA GLU A 173 17.51 -6.82 20.53
C GLU A 173 19.02 -7.07 20.69
N PRO A 174 19.86 -7.08 19.63
CA PRO A 174 21.30 -7.35 19.78
C PRO A 174 22.06 -6.31 20.63
N VAL A 175 21.51 -5.11 20.84
CA VAL A 175 22.17 -4.00 21.55
C VAL A 175 21.46 -3.63 22.85
N THR A 176 20.17 -3.95 22.97
CA THR A 176 19.34 -3.66 24.15
C THR A 176 19.15 -4.86 25.06
N SER A 177 19.29 -6.09 24.52
CA SER A 177 19.38 -7.28 25.34
C SER A 177 20.63 -7.16 26.19
N LYS A 178 20.42 -6.91 27.50
CA LYS A 178 21.47 -7.10 28.49
C LYS A 178 21.91 -8.55 28.35
N LYS A 179 23.06 -8.78 27.74
CA LYS A 179 23.70 -10.09 27.80
C LYS A 179 23.76 -10.51 29.27
N ALA A 180 23.08 -11.63 29.52
CA ALA A 180 23.22 -12.52 30.65
C ALA A 180 24.65 -13.08 30.74
#